data_AF-A0A0S8K8P5-F1
#
_entry.id   AF-A0A0S8K8P5-F1
#
_cell.length_a   1.000
_cell.length_b   1.000
_cell.length_c   1.000
_cell.angle_alpha   90.00
_cell.angle_beta   90.00
_cell.angle_gamma   90.00
#
_symmetry.space_group_name_H-M   'P 1'
#
loop_
_entity.id
_entity.type
_entity.pdbx_description
1 polymer ?
#
loop_
_entity_poly.entity_id
_entity_poly.type
_entity_poly.pdbx_seq_one_letter_code
_entity_poly.pdbx_strand_id
1 'polypeptide(L)'
;MDFVTGLALVLLTLVGYSSGTVLGGRGRRVVPGLLDLAVVAILWVGALGTRPSLGKMLAILVWIAVGITVGAALTALRRRRYPQVSQKESVKAKNARGLRRWWQVWKAFAAEMGNFQGRALLAFFYFIIVTPFGVPVRFFSDPLRLRKAKGSSFWLEQQPASATLEKAREQF
;
A
#
# COMPACT_ATOMS: atom_id res chain seq x y z
N MET A 1 -15.69 16.68 16.93
CA MET A 1 -14.22 16.89 16.87
C MET A 1 -13.42 15.60 17.02
N ASP A 2 -13.88 14.61 17.81
CA ASP A 2 -13.03 13.45 18.17
C ASP A 2 -12.73 12.46 17.05
N PHE A 3 -13.61 12.34 16.06
CA PHE A 3 -13.33 11.52 14.88
C PHE A 3 -12.14 12.07 14.07
N VAL A 4 -12.14 13.38 13.78
CA VAL A 4 -11.08 14.05 13.02
C VAL A 4 -9.73 13.91 13.71
N THR A 5 -9.67 14.07 15.04
CA THR A 5 -8.41 13.89 15.77
C THR A 5 -7.95 12.42 15.78
N GLY A 6 -8.87 11.46 15.80
CA GLY A 6 -8.54 10.04 15.69
C GLY A 6 -8.00 9.68 14.32
N LEU A 7 -8.63 10.19 13.27
CA LEU A 7 -8.15 10.06 11.90
C LEU A 7 -6.77 10.71 11.72
N ALA A 8 -6.58 11.92 12.26
CA ALA A 8 -5.30 12.60 12.24
C ALA A 8 -4.20 11.78 12.92
N LEU A 9 -4.49 11.15 14.06
CA LEU A 9 -3.56 10.25 14.73
C LEU A 9 -3.19 9.04 13.86
N VAL A 10 -4.17 8.38 13.25
CA VAL A 10 -3.94 7.23 12.35
C VAL A 10 -3.08 7.65 11.14
N LEU A 11 -3.39 8.79 10.52
CA LEU A 11 -2.63 9.29 9.38
C LEU A 11 -1.22 9.73 9.76
N LEU A 12 -1.05 10.45 10.86
CA LEU A 12 0.25 10.93 11.32
C LEU A 12 1.15 9.80 11.80
N THR A 13 0.60 8.76 12.42
CA THR A 13 1.36 7.57 12.79
C THR A 13 1.83 6.79 11.57
N LEU A 14 1.00 6.71 10.52
CA LEU A 14 1.42 6.16 9.22
C LEU A 14 2.54 6.99 8.59
N VAL A 15 2.44 8.32 8.64
CA VAL A 15 3.50 9.24 8.17
C VAL A 15 4.79 9.05 8.97
N GLY A 16 4.70 8.90 10.30
CA GLY A 16 5.85 8.63 11.15
C GLY A 16 6.52 7.31 10.77
N TYR A 17 5.73 6.23 10.61
CA TYR A 17 6.23 4.92 10.19
C TYR A 17 6.89 4.98 8.81
N SER A 18 6.22 5.54 7.80
CA SER A 18 6.75 5.62 6.43
C SER A 18 8.01 6.51 6.35
N SER A 19 8.06 7.60 7.11
CA SER A 19 9.26 8.43 7.21
C SER A 19 10.42 7.65 7.82
N GLY A 20 10.16 6.90 8.89
CA GLY A 20 11.12 6.01 9.52
C GLY A 20 11.66 4.95 8.56
N THR A 21 10.80 4.30 7.79
CA THR A 21 11.22 3.27 6.83
C THR A 21 12.10 3.84 5.72
N VAL A 22 11.74 4.99 5.14
CA VAL A 22 12.55 5.65 4.09
C VAL A 22 13.93 6.06 4.63
N LEU A 23 13.99 6.63 5.84
CA LEU A 23 15.25 6.98 6.50
C LEU A 23 16.10 5.71 6.80
N GLY A 24 15.45 4.64 7.26
CA GLY A 24 16.07 3.33 7.52
C GLY A 24 16.57 2.64 6.26
N GLY A 25 16.00 2.93 5.09
CA GLY A 25 16.41 2.38 3.79
C GLY A 25 17.74 2.92 3.26
N ARG A 26 18.15 4.15 3.66
CA ARG A 26 19.34 4.90 3.15
C ARG A 26 19.61 4.69 1.65
N GLY A 27 18.70 5.12 0.79
CA GLY A 27 18.89 5.12 -0.66
C GLY A 27 18.62 3.76 -1.34
N ARG A 28 17.84 2.89 -0.69
CA ARG A 28 17.22 1.72 -1.32
C ARG A 28 15.74 1.98 -1.57
N ARG A 29 15.16 1.33 -2.58
CA ARG A 29 13.71 1.43 -2.81
C ARG A 29 12.98 0.57 -1.79
N VAL A 30 12.21 1.22 -0.91
CA VAL A 30 11.50 0.58 0.19
C VAL A 30 10.05 0.40 -0.20
N VAL A 31 9.57 -0.84 -0.06
CA VAL A 31 8.21 -1.21 -0.42
C VAL A 31 7.54 -1.77 0.83
N PRO A 32 6.28 -1.39 1.14
CA PRO A 32 5.56 -1.98 2.27
C PRO A 32 5.35 -3.47 2.00
N GLY A 33 5.89 -4.32 2.88
CA GLY A 33 5.60 -5.76 2.89
C GLY A 33 4.44 -6.10 3.82
N LEU A 34 4.06 -7.39 3.87
CA LEU A 34 3.01 -7.86 4.77
C LEU A 34 3.31 -7.56 6.24
N LEU A 35 4.56 -7.72 6.67
CA LEU A 35 5.01 -7.39 8.03
C LEU A 35 4.82 -5.90 8.34
N ASP A 36 5.10 -5.02 7.37
CA ASP A 36 4.93 -3.57 7.55
C ASP A 36 3.46 -3.20 7.73
N LEU A 37 2.56 -3.84 6.97
CA LEU A 37 1.12 -3.65 7.12
C LEU A 37 0.63 -4.13 8.48
N ALA A 38 1.09 -5.30 8.94
CA ALA A 38 0.74 -5.82 10.26
C ALA A 38 1.22 -4.90 11.38
N VAL A 39 2.46 -4.41 11.30
CA VAL A 39 3.01 -3.46 12.29
C VAL A 39 2.23 -2.15 12.28
N VAL A 40 1.93 -1.58 11.11
CA VAL A 40 1.12 -0.35 11.01
C VAL A 40 -0.26 -0.54 11.63
N ALA A 41 -0.92 -1.67 11.38
CA ALA A 41 -2.21 -1.98 11.99
C ALA A 41 -2.11 -2.06 13.53
N ILE A 42 -1.07 -2.72 14.05
CA ILE A 42 -0.81 -2.80 15.50
C ILE A 42 -0.55 -1.40 16.08
N LEU A 43 0.24 -0.57 15.40
CA LEU A 43 0.50 0.82 15.81
C LEU A 43 -0.80 1.63 15.86
N TRP A 44 -1.70 1.47 14.88
CA TRP A 44 -3.00 2.15 14.88
C TRP A 44 -3.89 1.70 16.05
N VAL A 45 -3.98 0.40 16.31
CA VAL A 45 -4.75 -0.13 17.44
C VAL A 45 -4.18 0.40 18.77
N GLY A 46 -2.86 0.37 18.93
CA GLY A 46 -2.20 0.91 20.12
C GLY A 46 -2.41 2.42 20.27
N ALA A 47 -2.29 3.17 19.17
CA ALA A 47 -2.49 4.62 19.17
C ALA A 47 -3.93 5.00 19.54
N LEU A 48 -4.93 4.31 18.99
CA LEU A 48 -6.32 4.55 19.31
C LEU A 48 -6.67 4.12 20.73
N GLY A 49 -6.11 3.01 21.22
CA GLY A 49 -6.35 2.50 22.57
C GLY A 49 -5.73 3.36 23.68
N THR A 50 -4.57 3.95 23.43
CA THR A 50 -3.86 4.83 24.40
C THR A 50 -4.22 6.31 24.27
N ARG A 51 -5.05 6.66 23.28
CA ARG A 51 -5.58 8.01 23.09
C ARG A 51 -6.32 8.60 24.32
N PRO A 52 -7.17 7.85 25.05
CA PRO A 52 -7.92 8.41 26.17
C PRO A 52 -7.01 8.77 27.36
N SER A 53 -5.87 8.07 27.50
CA SER A 53 -4.98 8.21 28.65
C SER A 53 -3.87 9.25 28.47
N LEU A 54 -3.30 9.40 27.27
CA LEU A 54 -2.20 10.35 27.01
C LEU A 54 -2.66 11.77 26.65
N GLY A 55 -3.93 11.98 26.32
CA GLY A 55 -4.42 13.26 25.78
C GLY A 55 -4.04 13.47 24.30
N LYS A 56 -4.78 14.35 23.62
CA LYS A 56 -4.83 14.43 22.15
C LYS A 56 -3.47 14.74 21.50
N MET A 57 -2.74 15.75 21.95
CA MET A 57 -1.47 16.16 21.33
C MET A 57 -0.28 15.26 21.71
N LEU A 58 -0.18 14.86 22.99
CA LEU A 58 0.91 14.00 23.43
C LEU A 58 0.84 12.62 22.80
N ALA A 59 -0.35 12.04 22.66
CA ALA A 59 -0.53 10.77 21.94
C ALA A 59 -0.01 10.86 20.50
N ILE A 60 -0.28 11.96 19.79
CA ILE A 60 0.21 12.17 18.43
C ILE A 60 1.74 12.20 18.40
N LEU A 61 2.37 13.01 19.24
CA LEU A 61 3.84 13.14 19.26
C LEU A 61 4.52 11.82 19.62
N VAL A 62 4.04 11.13 20.65
CA VAL A 62 4.57 9.84 21.10
C VAL A 62 4.47 8.81 19.99
N TRP A 63 3.29 8.63 19.39
CA TRP A 63 3.11 7.59 18.39
C TRP A 63 3.76 7.91 17.04
N ILE A 64 3.94 9.18 16.68
CA ILE A 64 4.81 9.57 15.55
C ILE A 64 6.25 9.12 15.84
N ALA A 65 6.80 9.43 17.02
CA ALA A 65 8.16 9.06 17.38
C ALA A 65 8.35 7.53 17.44
N VAL A 66 7.38 6.81 17.99
CA VAL A 66 7.34 5.34 17.97
C VAL A 66 7.29 4.83 16.53
N GLY A 67 6.43 5.39 15.68
CA GLY A 67 6.35 5.02 14.26
C GLY A 67 7.70 5.18 13.54
N ILE A 68 8.35 6.34 13.71
CA ILE A 68 9.66 6.63 13.11
C ILE A 68 10.72 5.63 13.57
N THR A 69 10.82 5.40 14.88
CA THR A 69 11.85 4.51 15.45
C THR A 69 11.63 3.06 15.02
N VAL A 70 10.40 2.55 15.10
CA VAL A 70 10.06 1.18 14.68
C VAL A 70 10.27 1.00 13.18
N GLY A 71 9.79 1.93 12.35
CA GLY A 71 9.95 1.88 10.89
C GLY A 71 11.42 1.92 10.48
N ALA A 72 12.23 2.79 11.10
CA ALA A 72 13.66 2.87 10.85
C ALA A 72 14.41 1.61 11.29
N ALA A 73 14.11 1.08 12.47
CA ALA A 73 14.74 -0.12 13.01
C ALA A 73 14.43 -1.35 12.14
N LEU A 74 13.15 -1.60 11.84
CA LEU A 74 12.73 -2.74 11.02
C LEU A 74 13.31 -2.69 9.61
N THR A 75 13.42 -1.49 9.03
CA THR A 75 13.99 -1.33 7.68
C THR A 75 15.51 -1.42 7.71
N ALA A 76 16.17 -0.92 8.75
CA ALA A 76 17.61 -1.08 8.93
C ALA A 76 18.00 -2.57 9.04
N LEU A 77 17.24 -3.36 9.81
CA LEU A 77 17.43 -4.80 9.96
C LEU A 77 17.21 -5.55 8.62
N ARG A 78 16.19 -5.15 7.86
CA ARG A 78 15.85 -5.77 6.56
C ARG A 78 16.58 -5.16 5.37
N ARG A 79 17.48 -4.18 5.60
CA ARG A 79 18.03 -3.34 4.53
C ARG A 79 18.59 -4.15 3.38
N ARG A 80 19.26 -5.28 3.68
CA ARG A 80 19.90 -6.17 2.69
C ARG A 80 18.94 -6.70 1.62
N ARG A 81 17.64 -6.85 1.94
CA ARG A 81 16.63 -7.39 1.01
C ARG A 81 16.15 -6.39 -0.05
N TYR A 82 16.36 -5.09 0.16
CA TYR A 82 15.87 -4.08 -0.78
C TYR A 82 16.85 -3.89 -1.95
N PRO A 83 16.34 -3.78 -3.19
CA PRO A 83 17.15 -3.43 -4.34
C PRO A 83 17.72 -2.01 -4.20
N GLN A 84 18.95 -1.82 -4.66
CA GLN A 84 19.57 -0.49 -4.66
C GLN A 84 18.87 0.43 -5.66
N VAL A 85 18.67 1.70 -5.30
CA VAL A 85 18.16 2.72 -6.21
C VAL A 85 19.13 2.87 -7.38
N SER A 86 18.60 2.91 -8.61
CA SER A 86 19.40 2.99 -9.83
C SER A 86 20.39 4.15 -9.80
N GLN A 87 21.66 3.85 -10.08
CA GLN A 87 22.79 4.75 -9.98
C GLN A 87 22.60 6.04 -10.80
N LYS A 88 21.81 6.01 -11.89
CA LYS A 88 21.49 7.16 -12.74
C LYS A 88 20.84 8.33 -11.99
N GLU A 89 19.97 8.07 -11.00
CA GLU A 89 19.31 9.12 -10.21
C GLU A 89 20.31 9.77 -9.22
N SER A 90 21.23 8.99 -8.68
CA SER A 90 22.25 9.46 -7.73
C SER A 90 23.28 10.41 -8.36
N VAL A 91 23.64 10.20 -9.64
CA VAL A 91 24.63 11.04 -10.35
C VAL A 91 24.06 12.44 -10.62
N LYS A 92 22.79 12.53 -11.04
CA LYS A 92 22.12 13.81 -11.32
C LYS A 92 21.97 14.65 -10.05
N ALA A 93 21.68 14.03 -8.91
CA ALA A 93 21.59 14.71 -7.61
C ALA A 93 22.97 15.14 -7.07
N LYS A 94 24.03 14.33 -7.31
CA LYS A 94 25.39 14.66 -6.88
C LYS A 94 25.95 15.89 -7.58
N ASN A 95 25.59 16.12 -8.84
CA ASN A 95 26.05 17.27 -9.63
C ASN A 95 25.30 18.59 -9.34
N ALA A 96 24.17 18.55 -8.64
CA ALA A 96 23.44 19.75 -8.23
C ALA A 96 24.15 20.47 -7.07
N ARG A 97 24.25 21.81 -7.12
CA ARG A 97 24.85 22.64 -6.07
C ARG A 97 23.79 23.36 -5.24
N GLY A 98 24.09 23.58 -3.96
CA GLY A 98 23.28 24.40 -3.04
C GLY A 98 21.81 23.97 -2.94
N LEU A 99 20.90 24.94 -3.06
CA LEU A 99 19.45 24.78 -2.93
C LEU A 99 18.86 23.73 -3.90
N ARG A 100 19.41 23.62 -5.11
CA ARG A 100 18.97 22.60 -6.08
C ARG A 100 19.23 21.19 -5.57
N ARG A 101 20.31 20.97 -4.83
CA ARG A 101 20.62 19.66 -4.24
C ARG A 101 19.60 19.27 -3.19
N TRP A 102 19.34 20.18 -2.25
CA TRP A 102 18.33 20.00 -1.21
C TRP A 102 16.95 19.72 -1.81
N TRP A 103 16.54 20.48 -2.83
CA TRP A 103 15.27 20.26 -3.51
C TRP A 103 15.18 18.87 -4.18
N GLN A 104 16.25 18.40 -4.81
CA GLN A 104 16.26 17.05 -5.41
C GLN A 104 16.21 15.95 -4.35
N VAL A 105 16.93 16.11 -3.23
CA VAL A 105 16.88 15.18 -2.09
C VAL A 105 15.49 15.14 -1.46
N TRP A 106 14.87 16.30 -1.24
CA TRP A 106 13.51 16.41 -0.72
C TRP A 106 12.50 15.72 -1.63
N LYS A 107 12.55 15.99 -2.94
CA LYS A 107 11.65 15.33 -3.90
C LYS A 107 11.85 13.82 -3.94
N ALA A 108 13.08 13.33 -3.90
CA ALA A 108 13.35 11.90 -3.86
C ALA A 108 12.78 11.26 -2.58
N PHE A 109 12.96 11.91 -1.44
CA PHE A 109 12.39 11.48 -0.16
C PHE A 109 10.85 11.47 -0.21
N ALA A 110 10.23 12.57 -0.64
CA ALA A 110 8.78 12.71 -0.73
C ALA A 110 8.15 11.70 -1.71
N ALA A 111 8.82 11.42 -2.84
CA ALA A 111 8.38 10.42 -3.80
C ALA A 111 8.39 9.00 -3.21
N GLU A 112 9.47 8.63 -2.52
CA GLU A 112 9.59 7.30 -1.91
C GLU A 112 8.59 7.13 -0.75
N MET A 113 8.48 8.15 0.11
CA MET A 113 7.52 8.18 1.22
C MET A 113 6.07 8.10 0.71
N GLY A 114 5.74 8.89 -0.32
CA GLY A 114 4.41 8.89 -0.94
C GLY A 114 4.08 7.56 -1.61
N ASN A 115 5.04 6.94 -2.30
CA ASN A 115 4.86 5.61 -2.88
C ASN A 115 4.61 4.55 -1.79
N PHE A 116 5.36 4.59 -0.68
CA PHE A 116 5.14 3.69 0.44
C PHE A 116 3.74 3.89 1.04
N GLN A 117 3.38 5.13 1.35
CA GLN A 117 2.10 5.47 1.96
C GLN A 117 0.92 5.12 1.06
N GLY A 118 1.01 5.42 -0.24
CA GLY A 118 -0.01 5.08 -1.23
C GLY A 118 -0.24 3.58 -1.32
N ARG A 119 0.83 2.77 -1.38
CA ARG A 119 0.72 1.30 -1.41
C ARG A 119 0.16 0.74 -0.10
N ALA A 120 0.56 1.29 1.05
CA ALA A 120 0.03 0.87 2.33
C ALA A 120 -1.49 1.16 2.44
N LEU A 121 -1.91 2.37 2.13
CA LEU A 121 -3.33 2.75 2.13
C LEU A 121 -4.14 1.91 1.14
N LEU A 122 -3.61 1.69 -0.07
CA LEU A 122 -4.27 0.86 -1.07
C LEU A 122 -4.41 -0.59 -0.57
N ALA A 123 -3.38 -1.14 0.08
CA ALA A 123 -3.45 -2.48 0.67
C ALA A 123 -4.54 -2.56 1.74
N PHE A 124 -4.62 -1.59 2.65
CA PHE A 124 -5.69 -1.53 3.66
C PHE A 124 -7.06 -1.36 3.03
N PHE A 125 -7.21 -0.52 2.00
CA PHE A 125 -8.45 -0.36 1.25
C PHE A 125 -8.92 -1.69 0.65
N TYR A 126 -8.03 -2.39 -0.06
CA TYR A 126 -8.36 -3.69 -0.65
C TYR A 126 -8.68 -4.74 0.42
N PHE A 127 -7.99 -4.71 1.54
CA PHE A 127 -8.22 -5.64 2.63
C PHE A 127 -9.55 -5.39 3.36
N ILE A 128 -9.87 -4.13 3.67
CA ILE A 128 -11.03 -3.76 4.49
C ILE A 128 -12.30 -3.67 3.63
N ILE A 129 -12.20 -3.11 2.43
CA ILE A 129 -13.36 -2.82 1.58
C ILE A 129 -13.57 -3.90 0.54
N VAL A 130 -12.53 -4.30 -0.22
CA VAL A 130 -12.72 -5.22 -1.37
C VAL A 130 -12.85 -6.69 -0.92
N THR A 131 -11.99 -7.12 0.00
CA THR A 131 -11.93 -8.52 0.48
C THR A 131 -13.26 -9.06 1.03
N PRO A 132 -14.06 -8.33 1.85
CA PRO A 132 -15.34 -8.88 2.34
C PRO A 132 -16.36 -9.16 1.23
N PHE A 133 -16.24 -8.56 0.05
CA PHE A 133 -17.09 -8.89 -1.11
C PHE A 133 -16.42 -9.95 -2.01
N GLY A 134 -15.10 -9.84 -2.22
CA GLY A 134 -14.36 -10.75 -3.09
C GLY A 134 -14.28 -12.18 -2.55
N VAL A 135 -14.16 -12.36 -1.23
CA VAL A 135 -14.07 -13.67 -0.59
C VAL A 135 -15.36 -14.47 -0.79
N PRO A 136 -16.57 -13.97 -0.43
CA PRO A 136 -17.81 -14.68 -0.71
C PRO A 136 -17.99 -15.00 -2.20
N VAL A 137 -17.78 -14.04 -3.11
CA VAL A 137 -17.93 -14.30 -4.55
C VAL A 137 -17.00 -15.41 -5.02
N ARG A 138 -15.76 -15.46 -4.53
CA ARG A 138 -14.82 -16.54 -4.86
C ARG A 138 -15.27 -17.90 -4.31
N PHE A 139 -15.88 -17.96 -3.13
CA PHE A 139 -16.31 -19.21 -2.48
C PHE A 139 -17.69 -19.69 -2.92
N PHE A 140 -18.61 -18.80 -3.26
CA PHE A 140 -19.99 -19.13 -3.61
C PHE A 140 -20.28 -19.05 -5.11
N SER A 141 -19.50 -18.29 -5.87
CA SER A 141 -19.68 -18.14 -7.32
C SER A 141 -18.45 -18.63 -8.08
N ASP A 142 -18.67 -19.04 -9.33
CA ASP A 142 -17.58 -19.27 -10.29
C ASP A 142 -17.85 -18.51 -11.58
N PRO A 143 -17.88 -17.15 -11.53
CA PRO A 143 -18.24 -16.32 -12.67
C PRO A 143 -17.25 -16.49 -13.84
N LEU A 144 -16.01 -16.88 -13.53
CA LEU A 144 -14.96 -17.11 -14.53
C LEU A 144 -14.76 -18.59 -14.86
N ARG A 145 -15.60 -19.50 -14.34
CA ARG A 145 -15.49 -20.96 -14.52
C ARG A 145 -14.07 -21.50 -14.29
N LEU A 146 -13.36 -20.93 -13.31
CA LEU A 146 -11.97 -21.26 -12.98
C LEU A 146 -11.85 -22.51 -12.11
N ARG A 147 -12.95 -22.99 -11.52
CA ARG A 147 -12.95 -24.27 -10.81
C ARG A 147 -12.83 -25.38 -11.85
N LYS A 148 -12.12 -26.46 -11.51
CA LYS A 148 -11.95 -27.63 -12.39
C LYS A 148 -13.32 -28.06 -12.90
N ALA A 149 -13.57 -27.84 -14.19
CA ALA A 149 -14.75 -28.32 -14.86
C ALA A 149 -14.77 -29.84 -14.70
N LYS A 150 -15.85 -30.41 -14.15
CA LYS A 150 -16.05 -31.87 -14.08
C LYS A 150 -16.40 -32.49 -15.46
N GLY A 151 -16.16 -31.76 -16.54
CA GLY A 151 -16.46 -32.18 -17.91
C GLY A 151 -15.22 -32.72 -18.63
N SER A 152 -15.44 -33.46 -19.72
CA SER A 152 -14.39 -34.01 -20.60
C SER A 152 -13.64 -32.96 -21.42
N SER A 153 -14.05 -31.68 -21.35
CA SER A 153 -13.57 -30.60 -22.21
C SER A 153 -13.58 -29.26 -21.47
N PHE A 154 -12.57 -28.43 -21.74
CA PHE A 154 -12.49 -27.03 -21.27
C PHE A 154 -13.15 -26.05 -22.25
N TRP A 155 -13.68 -26.54 -23.37
CA TRP A 155 -14.37 -25.74 -24.36
C TRP A 155 -15.76 -25.34 -23.84
N LEU A 156 -16.07 -24.05 -23.96
CA LEU A 156 -17.40 -23.51 -23.68
C LEU A 156 -18.30 -23.80 -24.88
N GLU A 157 -19.43 -24.45 -24.64
CA GLU A 157 -20.45 -24.63 -25.67
C GLU A 157 -21.05 -23.26 -26.02
N GLN A 158 -20.71 -22.78 -27.21
CA GLN A 158 -21.24 -21.55 -27.74
C GLN A 158 -22.67 -21.81 -28.20
N GLN A 159 -23.63 -21.03 -27.69
CA GLN A 159 -24.99 -21.15 -28.19
C GLN A 159 -25.02 -20.83 -29.69
N PRO A 160 -25.70 -21.65 -30.51
CA PRO A 160 -25.78 -21.39 -31.94
C PRO A 160 -26.42 -20.02 -32.16
N ALA A 161 -25.81 -19.21 -33.01
CA ALA A 161 -26.43 -17.98 -33.47
C ALA A 161 -27.80 -18.32 -34.06
N SER A 162 -28.84 -17.55 -33.73
CA SER A 162 -30.19 -17.80 -34.24
C SER A 162 -30.17 -17.79 -35.77
N ALA A 163 -30.63 -18.88 -36.38
CA ALA A 163 -30.68 -19.07 -37.83
C ALA A 163 -31.79 -18.26 -38.52
N THR A 164 -32.04 -17.04 -38.04
CA THR A 164 -33.03 -16.12 -38.59
C THR A 164 -32.36 -15.17 -39.56
N LEU A 165 -32.97 -14.94 -40.72
CA LEU A 165 -32.48 -14.01 -41.75
C LEU A 165 -32.25 -12.60 -41.20
N GLU A 166 -33.12 -12.13 -40.31
CA GLU A 166 -32.99 -10.84 -39.62
C GLU A 166 -31.67 -10.72 -38.86
N LYS A 167 -31.25 -11.76 -38.11
CA LYS A 167 -29.97 -11.75 -37.38
C LYS A 167 -28.76 -11.91 -38.29
N ALA A 168 -28.91 -12.59 -39.43
CA ALA A 168 -27.84 -12.69 -40.42
C ALA A 168 -27.53 -11.33 -41.07
N ARG A 169 -28.53 -10.44 -41.20
CA ARG A 169 -28.33 -9.06 -41.68
C ARG A 169 -27.58 -8.15 -40.71
N GLU A 170 -27.49 -8.50 -39.43
CA GLU A 170 -26.79 -7.71 -38.40
C GLU A 170 -25.29 -8.05 -38.29
N GLN A 171 -24.79 -9.02 -39.05
CA GLN A 171 -23.39 -9.48 -38.98
C GLN A 171 -22.40 -8.66 -39.84
N PHE A 172 -22.89 -7.78 -40.72
CA PHE A 172 -22.09 -6.94 -41.62
C PHE A 172 -22.65 -5.52 -41.69
#